data_AF-E7C821-F1
#
_entry.id   AF-E7C821-F1
#
_cell.length_a   1.000
_cell.length_b   1.000
_cell.length_c   1.000
_cell.angle_alpha   90.00
_cell.angle_beta   90.00
_cell.angle_gamma   90.00
#
_symmetry.space_group_name_H-M   'P 1'
#
loop_
_entity.id
_entity.type
_entity.pdbx_description
1 polymer ?
#
loop_
_entity_poly.entity_id
_entity_poly.type
_entity_poly.pdbx_seq_one_letter_code
_entity_poly.pdbx_strand_id
1 'polypeptide(L)'
;MKRITLIAIALTVICSGNGYAYDKRDGNFGTVYNVPTCRQFLKAYASVTFQGPKGFTASYDFLEYDNWVFGYISAFNVLVDNLQADRLKTLKMTSNDTRRWLGAWCRDNMSGNVQQGISVLFGR
;
A
#
# COMPACT_ATOMS: atom_id res chain seq x y z
N MET A 1 31.40 26.14 25.81
CA MET A 1 29.96 26.50 25.89
C MET A 1 29.32 26.37 24.50
N LYS A 2 28.43 25.38 24.37
CA LYS A 2 27.26 25.26 23.46
C LYS A 2 27.25 26.10 22.17
N ARG A 3 27.47 25.45 21.01
CA ARG A 3 26.75 25.71 19.74
C ARG A 3 26.68 24.41 18.90
N ILE A 4 25.83 23.47 19.30
CA ILE A 4 25.45 22.32 18.48
C ILE A 4 23.93 22.27 18.45
N THR A 5 23.32 23.06 17.59
CA THR A 5 21.91 22.88 17.23
C THR A 5 21.62 23.74 16.01
N LEU A 6 21.47 23.11 14.83
CA LEU A 6 20.66 23.54 13.68
C LEU A 6 21.05 22.86 12.35
N ILE A 7 21.40 21.57 12.33
CA ILE A 7 21.47 20.82 11.05
C ILE A 7 20.95 19.39 11.25
N ALA A 8 19.80 19.24 11.90
CA ALA A 8 19.14 17.94 12.08
C ALA A 8 17.72 17.88 11.49
N ILE A 9 17.27 18.95 10.83
CA ILE A 9 15.89 19.08 10.32
C ILE A 9 15.82 18.90 8.78
N ALA A 10 16.94 18.93 8.07
CA ALA A 10 16.95 18.77 6.61
C ALA A 10 16.95 17.30 6.14
N LEU A 11 17.30 16.34 7.02
CA LEU A 11 17.46 14.92 6.64
C LEU A 11 16.22 14.05 6.93
N THR A 12 15.23 14.55 7.67
CA THR A 12 13.99 13.80 7.96
C THR A 12 12.93 13.93 6.87
N VAL A 13 13.11 14.81 5.88
CA VAL A 13 12.13 15.02 4.80
C VAL A 13 12.32 14.06 3.61
N ILE A 14 13.40 13.29 3.57
CA ILE A 14 13.66 12.35 2.45
C ILE A 14 13.07 10.95 2.74
N CYS A 15 12.66 10.65 3.98
CA CYS A 15 12.01 9.38 4.33
C CYS A 15 10.48 9.43 4.36
N SER A 16 9.86 10.58 4.08
CA SER A 16 8.45 10.63 3.67
C SER A 16 8.39 10.33 2.17
N GLY A 17 8.72 9.09 1.81
CA GLY A 17 8.30 8.54 0.55
C GLY A 17 6.78 8.56 0.56
N ASN A 18 6.18 9.65 0.05
CA ASN A 18 4.85 9.56 -0.51
C ASN A 18 4.96 8.41 -1.49
N GLY A 19 4.33 7.28 -1.15
CA GLY A 19 4.15 6.13 -2.03
C GLY A 19 3.29 6.58 -3.19
N TYR A 20 3.85 7.43 -4.04
CA TYR A 20 3.42 7.64 -5.38
C TYR A 20 3.84 6.38 -6.12
N ALA A 21 2.95 5.39 -6.19
CA ALA A 21 2.78 4.79 -7.50
C ALA A 21 1.98 5.78 -8.35
N TYR A 22 2.62 6.91 -8.64
CA TYR A 22 2.59 7.36 -10.01
C TYR A 22 3.30 6.24 -10.74
N ASP A 23 2.59 5.49 -11.58
CA ASP A 23 3.28 4.75 -12.62
C ASP A 23 4.19 5.78 -13.31
N LYS A 24 5.50 5.63 -13.08
CA LYS A 24 6.51 6.60 -13.49
C LYS A 24 6.64 6.64 -15.01
N ARG A 25 5.94 5.76 -15.74
CA ARG A 25 5.88 5.81 -17.19
C ARG A 25 4.81 6.78 -17.69
N ASP A 26 3.53 6.60 -17.35
CA ASP A 26 2.49 7.18 -18.21
C ASP A 26 1.38 7.98 -17.52
N GLY A 27 1.35 8.07 -16.18
CA GLY A 27 0.34 8.88 -15.47
C GLY A 27 -1.12 8.52 -15.80
N ASN A 28 -1.37 7.38 -16.45
CA ASN A 28 -2.65 6.97 -16.98
C ASN A 28 -3.13 5.69 -16.28
N PHE A 29 -4.32 5.77 -15.68
CA PHE A 29 -5.02 4.65 -15.04
C PHE A 29 -5.65 3.67 -16.04
N GLY A 30 -5.33 3.79 -17.33
CA GLY A 30 -6.00 3.04 -18.40
C GLY A 30 -5.68 1.55 -18.38
N THR A 31 -4.52 1.17 -17.86
CA THR A 31 -4.10 -0.22 -17.86
C THR A 31 -3.33 -0.52 -16.59
N VAL A 32 -4.00 -1.22 -15.66
CA VAL A 32 -3.35 -1.71 -14.45
C VAL A 32 -2.54 -2.95 -14.85
N TYR A 33 -1.25 -2.77 -15.09
CA TYR A 33 -0.37 -3.87 -15.46
C TYR A 33 0.07 -4.67 -14.23
N ASN A 34 0.32 -5.97 -14.46
CA ASN A 34 0.89 -6.89 -13.47
C ASN A 34 0.10 -6.96 -12.15
N VAL A 35 -1.24 -6.92 -12.23
CA VAL A 35 -2.11 -7.07 -11.05
C VAL A 35 -1.81 -8.42 -10.36
N PRO A 36 -1.40 -8.43 -9.08
CA PRO A 36 -1.17 -9.68 -8.37
C PRO A 36 -2.49 -10.46 -8.24
N THR A 37 -2.46 -11.74 -8.61
CA THR A 37 -3.56 -12.65 -8.28
C THR A 37 -3.62 -12.87 -6.78
N CYS A 38 -4.79 -13.23 -6.24
CA CYS A 38 -4.90 -13.56 -4.83
C CYS A 38 -4.01 -14.74 -4.42
N ARG A 39 -3.80 -15.71 -5.33
CA ARG A 39 -2.88 -16.82 -5.09
C ARG A 39 -1.42 -16.36 -4.95
N GLN A 40 -0.95 -15.49 -5.84
CA GLN A 40 0.40 -14.93 -5.75
C GLN A 40 0.59 -14.11 -4.48
N PHE A 41 -0.38 -13.23 -4.19
CA PHE A 41 -0.36 -12.40 -3.00
C PHE A 41 -0.31 -13.25 -1.73
N LEU A 42 -1.16 -14.27 -1.60
CA LEU A 42 -1.20 -15.12 -0.41
C LEU A 42 0.08 -15.94 -0.21
N LYS A 43 0.66 -16.44 -1.31
CA LYS A 43 1.94 -17.16 -1.24
C LYS A 43 3.03 -16.27 -0.66
N ALA A 44 3.11 -15.01 -1.08
CA ALA A 44 4.07 -14.05 -0.54
C ALA A 44 3.68 -13.59 0.88
N TYR A 45 2.39 -13.38 1.13
CA TYR A 45 1.83 -12.95 2.43
C TYR A 45 2.14 -13.93 3.56
N ALA A 46 2.28 -15.22 3.25
CA ALA A 46 2.69 -16.24 4.22
C ALA A 46 4.08 -15.96 4.85
N SER A 47 4.92 -15.13 4.21
CA SER A 47 6.21 -14.71 4.76
C SER A 47 6.14 -13.55 5.75
N VAL A 48 4.97 -12.93 5.92
CA VAL A 48 4.82 -11.68 6.68
C VAL A 48 4.73 -11.96 8.18
N THR A 49 5.59 -11.29 8.96
CA THR A 49 5.49 -11.23 10.42
C THR A 49 5.20 -9.79 10.85
N PHE A 50 4.04 -9.57 11.46
CA PHE A 50 3.66 -8.23 11.94
C PHE A 50 4.30 -7.92 13.30
N GLN A 51 4.93 -6.76 13.40
CA GLN A 51 5.61 -6.25 14.60
C GLN A 51 4.84 -5.06 15.20
N GLY A 52 3.52 -5.24 15.39
CA GLY A 52 2.62 -4.20 15.92
C GLY A 52 1.77 -3.47 14.86
N PRO A 53 1.32 -2.24 15.14
CA PRO A 53 0.36 -1.52 14.27
C PRO A 53 0.95 -1.04 12.94
N LYS A 54 2.26 -0.77 12.88
CA LYS A 54 2.92 -0.22 11.68
C LYS A 54 4.15 -0.99 11.21
N GLY A 55 4.74 -1.84 12.06
CA GLY A 55 5.92 -2.63 11.71
C GLY A 55 5.54 -4.00 11.12
N PHE A 56 6.32 -4.47 10.15
CA PHE A 56 6.30 -5.85 9.69
C PHE A 56 7.65 -6.22 9.05
N THR A 57 7.96 -7.51 9.02
CA THR A 57 9.03 -8.09 8.21
C THR A 57 8.41 -9.03 7.18
N ALA A 58 9.01 -9.13 5.99
CA ALA A 58 8.51 -9.99 4.92
C ALA A 58 9.61 -10.30 3.90
N SER A 59 9.32 -11.23 2.99
CA SER A 59 10.15 -11.48 1.80
C SER A 59 10.09 -10.33 0.80
N TYR A 60 11.06 -10.30 -0.12
CA TYR A 60 11.08 -9.34 -1.22
C TYR A 60 9.82 -9.44 -2.10
N ASP A 61 9.38 -10.66 -2.43
CA ASP A 61 8.15 -10.90 -3.22
C ASP A 61 6.93 -10.23 -2.58
N PHE A 62 6.82 -10.29 -1.25
CA PHE A 62 5.72 -9.61 -0.57
C PHE A 62 5.85 -8.09 -0.66
N LEU A 63 7.06 -7.55 -0.48
CA LEU A 63 7.30 -6.10 -0.58
C LEU A 63 6.96 -5.57 -1.98
N GLU A 64 7.21 -6.35 -3.03
CA GLU A 64 6.83 -5.99 -4.40
C GLU A 64 5.30 -5.86 -4.54
N TYR A 65 4.55 -6.86 -4.07
CA TYR A 65 3.08 -6.81 -4.11
C TYR A 65 2.50 -5.75 -3.17
N ASP A 66 3.14 -5.52 -2.02
CA ASP A 66 2.74 -4.48 -1.07
C ASP A 66 2.91 -3.08 -1.66
N ASN A 67 4.03 -2.83 -2.34
CA ASN A 67 4.25 -1.59 -3.08
C ASN A 67 3.21 -1.39 -4.19
N TRP A 68 2.86 -2.46 -4.90
CA TRP A 68 1.79 -2.42 -5.89
C TRP A 68 0.44 -2.06 -5.24
N VAL A 69 0.09 -2.68 -4.10
CA VAL A 69 -1.16 -2.42 -3.36
C VAL A 69 -1.28 -0.95 -2.94
N PHE A 70 -0.28 -0.44 -2.22
CA PHE A 70 -0.33 0.93 -1.71
C PHE A 70 -0.15 1.95 -2.83
N GLY A 71 0.54 1.55 -3.88
CA GLY A 71 0.56 2.29 -5.12
C GLY A 71 -0.82 2.48 -5.75
N TYR A 72 -1.55 1.37 -5.92
CA TYR A 72 -2.91 1.39 -6.45
C TYR A 72 -3.87 2.21 -5.57
N ILE A 73 -3.78 2.07 -4.24
CA ILE A 73 -4.58 2.86 -3.29
C ILE A 73 -4.28 4.36 -3.40
N SER A 74 -3.00 4.73 -3.52
CA SER A 74 -2.58 6.12 -3.70
C SER A 74 -3.16 6.73 -4.98
N ALA A 75 -3.06 5.99 -6.09
CA ALA A 75 -3.61 6.41 -7.38
C ALA A 75 -5.15 6.47 -7.35
N PHE A 76 -5.81 5.55 -6.64
CA PHE A 76 -7.26 5.60 -6.39
C PHE A 76 -7.66 6.89 -5.65
N ASN A 77 -6.98 7.23 -4.56
CA ASN A 77 -7.27 8.46 -3.79
C ASN A 77 -7.11 9.73 -4.64
N VAL A 78 -6.14 9.76 -5.56
CA VAL A 78 -5.92 10.90 -6.45
C VAL A 78 -7.02 11.02 -7.50
N LEU A 79 -7.31 9.93 -8.22
CA LEU A 79 -8.10 9.99 -9.45
C LEU A 79 -9.58 9.79 -9.22
N VAL A 80 -9.93 8.99 -8.23
CA VAL A 80 -11.31 8.55 -7.98
C VAL A 80 -11.97 9.39 -6.89
N ASP A 81 -11.17 9.82 -5.91
CA ASP A 81 -11.62 10.65 -4.79
C ASP A 81 -11.16 12.11 -4.92
N ASN A 82 -10.57 12.49 -6.07
CA ASN A 82 -10.12 13.85 -6.38
C ASN A 82 -9.28 14.49 -5.25
N LEU A 83 -8.38 13.72 -4.63
CA LEU A 83 -7.54 14.13 -3.49
C LEU A 83 -8.32 14.52 -2.21
N GLN A 84 -9.63 14.32 -2.16
CA GLN A 84 -10.47 14.78 -1.05
C GLN A 84 -10.31 13.95 0.21
N ALA A 85 -10.07 12.63 0.09
CA ALA A 85 -9.88 11.77 1.25
C ALA A 85 -8.85 10.66 1.01
N ASP A 86 -7.99 10.49 2.00
CA ASP A 86 -7.26 9.24 2.17
C ASP A 86 -8.28 8.19 2.62
N ARG A 87 -8.65 7.28 1.71
CA ARG A 87 -9.67 6.26 1.97
C ARG A 87 -9.32 5.39 3.18
N LEU A 88 -8.05 5.06 3.39
CA LEU A 88 -7.63 4.27 4.55
C LEU A 88 -7.85 5.02 5.86
N LYS A 89 -7.59 6.34 5.89
CA LYS A 89 -7.90 7.17 7.06
C LYS A 89 -9.40 7.25 7.31
N THR A 90 -10.21 7.37 6.26
CA THR A 90 -11.67 7.41 6.36
C THR A 90 -12.23 6.11 6.96
N LEU A 91 -11.65 4.97 6.55
CA LEU A 91 -11.96 3.65 7.11
C LEU A 91 -11.31 3.37 8.47
N LYS A 92 -10.52 4.32 9.01
CA LYS A 92 -9.74 4.19 10.25
C LYS A 92 -8.81 2.95 10.24
N MET A 93 -8.28 2.60 9.07
CA MET A 93 -7.40 1.45 8.89
C MET A 93 -5.93 1.87 8.85
N THR A 94 -5.08 1.12 9.53
CA THR A 94 -3.63 1.20 9.31
C THR A 94 -3.23 0.44 8.04
N SER A 95 -2.00 0.63 7.58
CA SER A 95 -1.44 -0.19 6.50
C SER A 95 -1.42 -1.68 6.85
N ASN A 96 -1.16 -2.04 8.12
CA ASN A 96 -1.20 -3.44 8.55
C ASN A 96 -2.62 -4.00 8.57
N ASP A 97 -3.62 -3.20 8.93
CA ASP A 97 -5.02 -3.63 8.84
C ASP A 97 -5.44 -3.87 7.39
N THR A 98 -4.95 -3.04 6.47
CA THR A 98 -5.18 -3.21 5.03
C THR A 98 -4.57 -4.51 4.52
N ARG A 99 -3.32 -4.82 4.89
CA ARG A 99 -2.64 -6.08 4.54
C ARG A 99 -3.38 -7.30 5.09
N ARG A 100 -3.81 -7.23 6.35
CA ARG A 100 -4.57 -8.32 7.00
C ARG A 100 -5.93 -8.53 6.35
N TRP A 101 -6.63 -7.44 6.05
CA TRP A 101 -7.92 -7.49 5.38
C TRP A 101 -7.77 -8.10 3.98
N LEU A 102 -6.81 -7.63 3.16
CA LEU A 102 -6.55 -8.20 1.84
C LEU A 102 -6.15 -9.66 1.91
N GLY A 103 -5.30 -10.03 2.89
CA GLY A 103 -4.96 -11.42 3.15
C GLY A 103 -6.17 -12.27 3.51
N ALA A 104 -7.13 -11.75 4.28
CA ALA A 104 -8.39 -12.45 4.57
C ALA A 104 -9.26 -12.57 3.32
N TRP A 105 -9.53 -11.46 2.64
CA TRP A 105 -10.35 -11.43 1.44
C TRP A 105 -9.82 -12.36 0.35
N CYS A 106 -8.51 -12.36 0.10
CA CYS A 106 -7.92 -13.25 -0.91
C CYS A 106 -7.97 -14.73 -0.53
N ARG A 107 -8.01 -15.08 0.77
CA ARG A 107 -8.22 -16.49 1.19
C ARG A 107 -9.60 -16.97 0.76
N ASP A 108 -10.59 -16.09 0.87
CA ASP A 108 -11.98 -16.39 0.51
C ASP A 108 -12.24 -16.26 -1.00
N ASN A 109 -11.39 -15.51 -1.72
CA ASN A 109 -11.55 -15.17 -3.14
C ASN A 109 -10.32 -15.58 -3.98
N MET A 110 -9.91 -16.85 -3.89
CA MET A 110 -8.66 -17.35 -4.48
C MET A 110 -8.54 -17.17 -6.01
N SER A 111 -9.67 -17.17 -6.73
CA SER A 111 -9.72 -16.96 -8.19
C SER A 111 -9.66 -15.49 -8.59
N GLY A 112 -9.78 -14.57 -7.62
CA GLY A 112 -9.75 -13.14 -7.85
C GLY A 112 -8.32 -12.57 -7.87
N ASN A 113 -8.26 -11.24 -7.92
CA ASN A 113 -7.01 -10.49 -7.85
C ASN A 113 -7.07 -9.40 -6.77
N VAL A 114 -5.89 -8.88 -6.42
CA VAL A 114 -5.75 -7.91 -5.33
C VAL A 114 -6.48 -6.60 -5.63
N GLN A 115 -6.58 -6.20 -6.90
CA GLN A 115 -7.34 -5.01 -7.31
C GLN A 115 -8.82 -5.13 -6.92
N GLN A 116 -9.45 -6.26 -7.21
CA GLN A 116 -10.85 -6.53 -6.84
C GLN A 116 -11.04 -6.43 -5.33
N GLY A 117 -10.12 -6.99 -4.54
CA GLY A 117 -10.16 -6.87 -3.09
C GLY A 117 -10.13 -5.41 -2.63
N ILE A 118 -9.25 -4.57 -3.21
CA ILE A 118 -9.18 -3.15 -2.86
C ILE A 118 -10.47 -2.41 -3.26
N SER A 119 -11.07 -2.72 -4.43
CA SER A 119 -12.36 -2.14 -4.83
C SER A 119 -13.45 -2.47 -3.81
N VAL A 120 -13.55 -3.74 -3.38
CA VAL A 120 -14.52 -4.18 -2.36
C VAL A 120 -14.26 -3.48 -1.03
N LEU A 121 -13.00 -3.35 -0.60
CA LEU A 121 -12.63 -2.62 0.61
C LEU A 121 -13.13 -1.17 0.60
N PHE A 122 -13.11 -0.53 -0.57
CA PHE A 122 -13.55 0.85 -0.76
C PHE A 122 -15.03 0.98 -1.18
N GLY A 123 -15.78 -0.13 -1.19
CA GLY A 123 -17.21 -0.16 -1.52
C GLY A 123 -17.51 0.09 -3.00
N ARG A 124 -16.70 -0.50 -3.91
CA ARG A 124 -16.87 -0.43 -5.36
C ARG A 124 -16.90 -1.79 -6.03
#